data_AF-A0A1Y3MS89-F1
#
_entry.id   AF-A0A1Y3MS89-F1
#
_cell.length_a   1.000
_cell.length_b   1.000
_cell.length_c   1.000
_cell.angle_alpha   90.00
_cell.angle_beta   90.00
_cell.angle_gamma   90.00
#
_symmetry.space_group_name_H-M   'P 1'
#
loop_
_entity.id
_entity.type
_entity.pdbx_description
1 polymer ?
#
loop_
_entity_poly.entity_id
_entity_poly.type
_entity_poly.pdbx_seq_one_letter_code
_entity_poly.pdbx_strand_id
1 'polypeptide(L)'
;NDIGIESSIFIAGSPEGGKSTLISSIFDKNTINVSSSTLLLDYTYRHNNRTKGLNSLKDTLHIWELANGVMFKEFLKIPINEHNINNAVAIIVLDLTKPENIIDEYQEIIEIINTRIDSILKNLEKRGSRRPKALTLYSWKKYGNSNPDKEFIHPTIIPSIIVGSKYDKFKNMESYFVCKILRYLAHINGSSLIFYNPNDESMSQKVYKKNEKIKINK
;
A
#
# COMPACT_ATOMS: atom_id res chain seq x y z
N ASN A 1 -23.40 -15.06 -12.41
CA ASN A 1 -22.90 -15.20 -11.04
C ASN A 1 -22.19 -13.91 -10.67
N ASP A 2 -22.92 -12.96 -10.08
CA ASP A 2 -22.32 -11.73 -9.57
C ASP A 2 -21.52 -12.08 -8.30
N ILE A 3 -20.24 -12.39 -8.51
CA ILE A 3 -19.28 -12.68 -7.44
C ILE A 3 -18.72 -11.33 -6.97
N GLY A 4 -18.77 -11.08 -5.66
CA GLY A 4 -18.17 -9.88 -5.05
C GLY A 4 -16.68 -9.78 -5.36
N ILE A 5 -16.16 -8.56 -5.45
CA ILE A 5 -14.74 -8.33 -5.76
C ILE A 5 -13.92 -8.52 -4.48
N GLU A 6 -12.93 -9.40 -4.55
CA GLU A 6 -11.92 -9.53 -3.51
C GLU A 6 -10.72 -8.62 -3.77
N SER A 7 -10.23 -7.96 -2.75
CA SER A 7 -9.02 -7.13 -2.82
C SER A 7 -8.15 -7.36 -1.60
N SER A 8 -6.84 -7.29 -1.79
CA SER A 8 -5.85 -7.49 -0.72
C SER A 8 -5.05 -6.22 -0.53
N ILE A 9 -5.02 -5.72 0.70
CA ILE A 9 -4.10 -4.68 1.13
C ILE A 9 -3.11 -5.32 2.08
N PHE A 10 -1.83 -5.08 1.85
CA PHE A 10 -0.81 -5.39 2.84
C PHE A 10 -0.10 -4.11 3.28
N ILE A 11 0.20 -4.06 4.56
CA ILE A 11 0.70 -2.88 5.25
C ILE A 11 2.03 -3.25 5.86
N ALA A 12 3.09 -2.59 5.41
CA ALA A 12 4.46 -2.79 5.83
C ALA A 12 5.01 -1.52 6.49
N GLY A 13 6.01 -1.70 7.35
CA GLY A 13 6.64 -0.61 8.11
C GLY A 13 7.13 -1.09 9.46
N SER A 14 7.96 -0.28 10.10
CA SER A 14 8.61 -0.56 11.37
C SER A 14 7.62 -0.87 12.50
N PRO A 15 8.03 -1.69 13.48
CA PRO A 15 7.33 -1.81 14.75
C PRO A 15 7.05 -0.41 15.33
N GLU A 16 5.83 -0.20 15.85
CA GLU A 16 5.40 1.10 16.39
C GLU A 16 5.41 2.28 15.39
N GLY A 17 5.58 2.00 14.09
CA GLY A 17 5.53 2.99 13.02
C GLY A 17 4.13 3.55 12.72
N GLY A 18 3.10 3.12 13.46
CA GLY A 18 1.72 3.62 13.33
C GLY A 18 0.83 2.86 12.34
N LYS A 19 1.24 1.66 11.91
CA LYS A 19 0.46 0.76 11.05
C LYS A 19 -0.90 0.40 11.64
N SER A 20 -0.94 -0.17 12.85
CA SER A 20 -2.18 -0.57 13.52
C SER A 20 -3.09 0.64 13.75
N THR A 21 -2.52 1.78 14.16
CA THR A 21 -3.26 3.05 14.31
C THR A 21 -3.86 3.54 12.99
N LEU A 22 -3.14 3.40 11.87
CA LEU A 22 -3.65 3.72 10.54
C LEU A 22 -4.84 2.81 10.20
N ILE A 23 -4.72 1.49 10.42
CA ILE A 23 -5.80 0.52 10.18
C ILE A 23 -7.04 0.90 11.01
N SER A 24 -6.88 1.08 12.32
CA SER A 24 -7.99 1.43 13.20
C SER A 24 -8.65 2.75 12.81
N SER A 25 -7.90 3.76 12.40
CA SER A 25 -8.49 5.05 11.97
C SER A 25 -9.31 4.95 10.68
N ILE A 26 -8.94 4.04 9.78
CA ILE A 26 -9.63 3.85 8.51
C ILE A 26 -10.88 2.99 8.70
N PHE A 27 -10.79 1.95 9.54
CA PHE A 27 -11.81 0.90 9.61
C PHE A 27 -12.60 0.84 10.93
N ASP A 28 -12.03 1.30 12.04
CA ASP A 28 -12.58 1.16 13.40
C ASP A 28 -12.70 2.52 14.10
N LYS A 29 -13.55 3.39 13.54
CA LYS A 29 -13.80 4.78 13.98
C LYS A 29 -14.01 5.00 15.50
N ASN A 30 -14.21 3.94 16.29
CA ASN A 30 -14.57 4.01 17.70
C ASN A 30 -13.62 3.26 18.66
N THR A 31 -12.51 2.67 18.20
CA THR A 31 -11.55 1.99 19.09
C THR A 31 -10.15 2.56 18.93
N ILE A 32 -9.95 3.75 19.50
CA ILE A 32 -8.61 4.24 19.83
C ILE A 32 -8.15 3.44 21.05
N ASN A 33 -7.77 2.17 20.91
CA ASN A 33 -7.18 1.45 22.05
C ASN A 33 -6.20 0.36 21.61
N VAL A 34 -5.00 0.51 22.18
CA VAL A 34 -3.86 -0.41 22.27
C VAL A 34 -3.28 -0.87 20.93
N SER A 35 -2.33 -0.09 20.43
CA SER A 35 -1.37 -0.53 19.41
C SER A 35 -0.43 -1.58 20.02
N SER A 36 -0.86 -2.84 20.05
CA SER A 36 0.10 -3.94 20.22
C SER A 36 0.99 -3.97 18.99
N SER A 37 2.31 -3.90 19.17
CA SER A 37 3.24 -4.07 18.05
C SER A 37 2.97 -5.40 17.35
N THR A 38 2.68 -5.38 16.04
CA THR A 38 2.56 -6.60 15.24
C THR A 38 3.83 -7.43 15.38
N LEU A 39 3.69 -8.65 15.90
CA LEU A 39 4.81 -9.57 16.13
C LEU A 39 5.22 -10.30 14.85
N LEU A 40 4.27 -10.56 13.95
CA LEU A 40 4.50 -11.44 12.82
C LEU A 40 3.68 -11.03 11.58
N LEU A 41 2.41 -11.42 11.55
CA LEU A 41 1.45 -11.15 10.50
C LEU A 41 0.06 -11.12 11.13
N ASP A 42 -0.59 -9.97 11.10
CA ASP A 42 -1.99 -9.85 11.55
C ASP A 42 -2.90 -9.82 10.33
N TYR A 43 -3.99 -10.58 10.39
CA TYR A 43 -4.99 -10.66 9.33
C TYR A 43 -6.34 -10.17 9.82
N THR A 44 -6.95 -9.27 9.05
CA THR A 44 -8.33 -8.84 9.25
C THR A 44 -9.03 -8.79 7.89
N TYR A 45 -10.32 -9.11 7.84
CA TYR A 45 -11.11 -8.91 6.64
C TYR A 45 -12.32 -8.03 6.93
N ARG A 46 -12.76 -7.29 5.92
CA ARG A 46 -13.94 -6.43 5.99
C ARG A 46 -14.78 -6.61 4.75
N HIS A 47 -16.10 -6.55 4.91
CA HIS A 47 -17.02 -6.50 3.78
C HIS A 47 -17.34 -5.04 3.45
N ASN A 48 -17.27 -4.68 2.17
CA ASN A 48 -17.74 -3.41 1.68
C ASN A 48 -19.04 -3.60 0.91
N ASN A 49 -20.07 -2.85 1.30
CA ASN A 49 -21.35 -2.86 0.60
C ASN A 49 -21.27 -1.83 -0.52
N ARG A 50 -21.07 -2.30 -1.76
CA ARG A 50 -20.92 -1.43 -2.94
C ARG A 50 -22.23 -0.69 -3.31
N THR A 51 -23.37 -1.18 -2.84
CA THR A 51 -24.70 -0.60 -3.09
C THR A 51 -25.53 -0.58 -1.80
N LYS A 52 -26.16 0.57 -1.50
CA LYS A 52 -27.29 0.62 -0.56
C LYS A 52 -28.54 0.13 -1.32
N GLY A 53 -28.87 -1.16 -1.22
CA GLY A 53 -30.04 -1.75 -1.89
C GLY A 53 -30.18 -3.26 -1.71
N LEU A 54 -31.32 -3.83 -2.11
CA LEU A 54 -31.79 -5.20 -1.82
C LEU A 54 -30.84 -6.32 -2.30
N ASN A 55 -29.96 -6.06 -3.27
CA ASN A 55 -28.96 -6.99 -3.79
C ASN A 55 -27.54 -6.46 -3.52
N SER A 56 -27.16 -6.37 -2.24
CA SER A 56 -25.82 -5.91 -1.86
C SER A 56 -24.77 -6.97 -2.23
N LEU A 57 -24.07 -6.78 -3.35
CA LEU A 57 -22.84 -7.51 -3.59
C LEU A 57 -21.83 -7.10 -2.52
N LYS A 58 -21.39 -8.10 -1.73
CA LYS A 58 -20.41 -7.91 -0.66
C LYS A 58 -19.03 -8.07 -1.26
N ASP A 59 -18.34 -6.95 -1.49
CA ASP A 59 -16.91 -6.97 -1.82
C ASP A 59 -16.13 -7.31 -0.54
N THR A 60 -15.08 -8.10 -0.64
CA THR A 60 -14.24 -8.48 0.51
C THR A 60 -12.89 -7.81 0.41
N LEU A 61 -12.50 -7.13 1.47
CA LEU A 61 -11.19 -6.51 1.63
C LEU A 61 -10.39 -7.31 2.66
N HIS A 62 -9.32 -7.96 2.20
CA HIS A 62 -8.34 -8.61 3.06
C HIS A 62 -7.27 -7.58 3.44
N ILE A 63 -6.99 -7.47 4.73
CA ILE A 63 -6.03 -6.53 5.31
C ILE A 63 -4.98 -7.36 6.02
N TRP A 64 -3.73 -7.19 5.62
CA TRP A 64 -2.59 -7.87 6.20
C TRP A 64 -1.65 -6.82 6.79
N GLU A 65 -1.41 -6.86 8.09
CA GLU A 65 -0.39 -6.04 8.75
C GLU A 65 0.85 -6.90 8.96
N LEU A 66 1.99 -6.46 8.44
CA LEU A 66 3.25 -7.18 8.53
C LEU A 66 4.22 -6.46 9.46
N ALA A 67 4.85 -7.22 10.34
CA ALA A 67 6.03 -6.76 11.05
C ALA A 67 7.19 -6.61 10.04
N ASN A 68 7.89 -5.47 10.07
CA ASN A 68 9.16 -5.35 9.36
C ASN A 68 10.25 -6.06 10.18
N GLY A 69 10.98 -6.99 9.57
CA GLY A 69 11.97 -7.83 10.25
C GLY A 69 12.41 -9.02 9.39
N VAL A 70 13.24 -9.91 9.94
CA VAL A 70 13.93 -10.98 9.20
C VAL A 70 12.99 -11.87 8.38
N MET A 71 11.77 -12.10 8.87
CA MET A 71 10.77 -12.95 8.22
C MET A 71 9.81 -12.20 7.30
N PHE A 72 9.98 -10.88 7.11
CA PHE A 72 9.10 -10.06 6.28
C PHE A 72 8.94 -10.63 4.87
N LYS A 73 10.05 -11.04 4.24
CA LYS A 73 10.07 -11.68 2.91
C LYS A 73 9.24 -12.96 2.84
N GLU A 74 9.24 -13.76 3.92
CA GLU A 74 8.49 -15.01 3.98
C GLU A 74 6.99 -14.74 4.17
N PHE A 75 6.63 -13.83 5.09
CA PHE A 75 5.23 -13.46 5.31
C PHE A 75 4.60 -12.74 4.13
N LEU A 76 5.37 -11.97 3.36
CA LEU A 76 4.90 -11.28 2.16
C LEU A 76 4.36 -12.24 1.08
N LYS A 77 4.76 -13.52 1.11
CA LYS A 77 4.27 -14.54 0.16
C LYS A 77 2.77 -14.82 0.31
N ILE A 78 2.22 -14.59 1.51
CA ILE A 78 0.82 -14.83 1.85
C ILE A 78 -0.10 -13.75 1.23
N PRO A 79 0.09 -12.45 1.50
CA PRO A 79 -0.77 -11.40 0.97
C PRO A 79 -0.55 -11.10 -0.52
N ILE A 80 0.63 -11.42 -1.07
CA ILE A 80 0.93 -11.23 -2.50
C ILE A 80 1.25 -12.58 -3.14
N ASN A 81 0.35 -13.07 -3.98
CA ASN A 81 0.48 -14.34 -4.67
C ASN A 81 -0.13 -14.30 -6.09
N GLU A 82 0.05 -15.38 -6.86
CA GLU A 82 -0.42 -15.47 -8.25
C GLU A 82 -1.94 -15.26 -8.40
N HIS A 83 -2.73 -15.62 -7.39
CA HIS A 83 -4.18 -15.49 -7.44
C HIS A 83 -4.60 -14.03 -7.31
N ASN A 84 -4.02 -13.31 -6.35
CA ASN A 84 -4.49 -11.98 -5.97
C ASN A 84 -3.67 -10.80 -6.53
N ILE A 85 -2.57 -11.04 -7.25
CA ILE A 85 -1.65 -9.98 -7.72
C ILE A 85 -2.34 -8.83 -8.48
N ASN A 86 -3.45 -9.08 -9.18
CA ASN A 86 -4.19 -8.06 -9.91
C ASN A 86 -4.98 -7.10 -9.00
N ASN A 87 -5.30 -7.54 -7.77
CA ASN A 87 -6.13 -6.82 -6.81
C ASN A 87 -5.36 -6.54 -5.50
N ALA A 88 -4.04 -6.71 -5.50
CA ALA A 88 -3.16 -6.44 -4.38
C ALA A 88 -2.72 -4.97 -4.36
N VAL A 89 -2.63 -4.39 -3.16
CA VAL A 89 -2.15 -3.01 -2.95
C VAL A 89 -1.17 -2.99 -1.79
N ALA A 90 -0.05 -2.31 -1.98
CA ALA A 90 0.97 -2.08 -0.98
C ALA A 90 0.73 -0.76 -0.24
N ILE A 91 0.77 -0.79 1.08
CA ILE A 91 0.84 0.42 1.92
C ILE A 91 2.13 0.33 2.74
N ILE A 92 3.01 1.30 2.57
CA ILE A 92 4.28 1.39 3.29
C ILE A 92 4.16 2.57 4.26
N VAL A 93 4.15 2.28 5.55
CA VAL A 93 4.00 3.25 6.62
C VAL A 93 5.38 3.59 7.16
N LEU A 94 5.77 4.86 7.08
CA LEU A 94 7.07 5.36 7.52
C LEU A 94 6.87 6.34 8.68
N ASP A 95 7.60 6.11 9.78
CA ASP A 95 7.55 6.96 10.96
C ASP A 95 8.32 8.27 10.72
N LEU A 96 7.59 9.38 10.57
CA LEU A 96 8.20 10.68 10.29
C LEU A 96 9.00 11.24 11.48
N THR A 97 8.85 10.69 12.68
CA THR A 97 9.62 11.12 13.86
C THR A 97 11.05 10.57 13.86
N LYS A 98 11.39 9.65 12.95
CA LYS A 98 12.72 9.05 12.78
C LYS A 98 13.23 9.29 11.35
N PRO A 99 13.43 10.56 10.95
CA PRO A 99 13.78 10.91 9.57
C PRO A 99 15.06 10.25 9.06
N GLU A 100 15.98 9.91 9.95
CA GLU A 100 17.24 9.23 9.67
C GLU A 100 17.06 7.83 9.07
N ASN A 101 15.94 7.15 9.36
CA ASN A 101 15.72 5.77 8.91
C ASN A 101 14.80 5.67 7.68
N ILE A 102 14.16 6.76 7.26
CA ILE A 102 13.09 6.76 6.25
C ILE A 102 13.55 6.17 4.91
N ILE A 103 14.75 6.53 4.46
CA ILE A 103 15.27 6.10 3.16
C ILE A 103 15.55 4.60 3.19
N ASP A 104 16.32 4.15 4.16
CA ASP A 104 16.75 2.76 4.30
C ASP A 104 15.54 1.83 4.51
N GLU A 105 14.61 2.21 5.39
CA GLU A 105 13.39 1.45 5.65
C GLU A 105 12.52 1.33 4.38
N TYR A 106 12.33 2.42 3.64
CA TYR A 106 11.57 2.37 2.41
C TYR A 106 12.24 1.51 1.33
N GLN A 107 13.56 1.66 1.15
CA GLN A 107 14.34 0.91 0.16
C GLN A 107 14.31 -0.59 0.43
N GLU A 108 14.52 -1.00 1.68
CA GLU A 108 14.44 -2.41 2.08
C GLU A 108 13.05 -2.99 1.75
N ILE A 109 11.98 -2.31 2.18
CA ILE A 109 10.61 -2.79 2.00
C ILE A 109 10.25 -2.88 0.51
N ILE A 110 10.56 -1.84 -0.28
CA ILE A 110 10.17 -1.79 -1.70
C ILE A 110 10.96 -2.81 -2.53
N GLU A 111 12.24 -3.06 -2.20
CA GLU A 111 13.04 -4.09 -2.86
C GLU A 111 12.47 -5.48 -2.63
N ILE A 112 12.07 -5.80 -1.39
CA ILE A 112 11.47 -7.09 -1.05
C ILE A 112 10.12 -7.26 -1.77
N ILE A 113 9.31 -6.20 -1.86
CA ILE A 113 8.04 -6.20 -2.60
C ILE A 113 8.27 -6.45 -4.09
N ASN A 114 9.16 -5.67 -4.72
CA ASN A 114 9.44 -5.81 -6.15
C ASN A 114 10.00 -7.20 -6.47
N THR A 115 10.91 -7.71 -5.65
CA THR A 115 11.46 -9.07 -5.79
C THR A 115 10.36 -10.14 -5.74
N ARG A 116 9.41 -10.01 -4.81
CA ARG A 116 8.27 -10.94 -4.70
C ARG A 116 7.39 -10.87 -5.96
N ILE A 117 7.09 -9.68 -6.44
CA ILE A 117 6.26 -9.49 -7.63
C ILE A 117 6.97 -10.05 -8.87
N ASP A 118 8.24 -9.75 -9.06
CA ASP A 118 9.03 -10.24 -10.19
C ASP A 118 9.07 -11.78 -10.23
N SER A 119 9.20 -12.42 -9.06
CA SER A 119 9.11 -13.88 -8.96
C SER A 119 7.76 -14.42 -9.44
N ILE A 120 6.66 -13.78 -9.04
CA ILE A 120 5.30 -14.13 -9.48
C ILE A 120 5.15 -13.93 -10.99
N LEU A 121 5.60 -12.78 -11.51
CA LEU A 121 5.48 -12.47 -12.93
C LEU A 121 6.28 -13.43 -13.81
N LYS A 122 7.52 -13.74 -13.43
CA LYS A 122 8.37 -14.73 -14.12
C LYS A 122 7.71 -16.11 -14.17
N ASN A 123 7.08 -16.55 -13.09
CA ASN A 123 6.37 -17.83 -13.05
C ASN A 123 5.13 -17.83 -13.96
N LEU A 124 4.37 -16.74 -13.96
CA LEU A 124 3.20 -16.57 -14.83
C LEU A 124 3.62 -16.54 -16.32
N GLU A 125 4.72 -15.86 -16.64
CA GLU A 125 5.24 -15.77 -18.01
C GLU A 125 5.73 -17.12 -18.52
N LYS A 126 6.46 -17.91 -17.70
CA LYS A 126 6.86 -19.28 -18.03
C LYS A 126 5.68 -20.19 -18.38
N ARG A 127 4.49 -19.90 -17.84
CA ARG A 127 3.24 -20.64 -18.11
C ARG A 127 2.41 -20.02 -19.24
N GLY A 128 2.94 -19.03 -19.97
CA GLY A 128 2.27 -18.38 -21.10
C GLY A 128 1.17 -17.38 -20.72
N SER A 129 1.13 -16.93 -19.45
CA SER A 129 0.13 -15.97 -19.01
C SER A 129 0.35 -14.60 -19.64
N ARG A 130 -0.73 -13.93 -20.03
CA ARG A 130 -0.71 -12.53 -20.50
C ARG A 130 -0.69 -11.51 -19.35
N ARG A 131 -0.90 -11.95 -18.10
CA ARG A 131 -0.97 -11.07 -16.91
C ARG A 131 0.27 -10.21 -16.71
N PRO A 132 1.52 -10.71 -16.84
CA PRO A 132 2.71 -9.88 -16.67
C PRO A 132 2.73 -8.66 -17.60
N LYS A 133 2.47 -8.86 -18.90
CA LYS A 133 2.40 -7.78 -19.88
C LYS A 133 1.28 -6.78 -19.54
N ALA A 134 0.08 -7.29 -19.19
CA ALA A 134 -1.05 -6.44 -18.84
C ALA A 134 -0.81 -5.59 -17.58
N LEU A 135 -0.23 -6.19 -16.53
CA LEU A 135 0.10 -5.50 -15.27
C LEU A 135 1.20 -4.46 -15.48
N THR A 136 2.21 -4.78 -16.29
CA THR A 136 3.27 -3.82 -16.66
C THR A 136 2.70 -2.63 -17.42
N LEU A 137 1.84 -2.87 -18.42
CA LEU A 137 1.19 -1.77 -19.13
C LEU A 137 0.31 -0.92 -18.21
N TYR A 138 -0.38 -1.57 -17.25
CA TYR A 138 -1.22 -0.88 -16.28
C TYR A 138 -0.42 0.03 -15.34
N SER A 139 0.73 -0.43 -14.81
CA SER A 139 1.56 0.36 -13.90
C SER A 139 2.12 1.63 -14.56
N TRP A 140 2.39 1.55 -15.87
CA TRP A 140 2.88 2.66 -16.68
C TRP A 140 1.78 3.61 -17.20
N LYS A 141 0.52 3.18 -17.23
CA LYS A 141 -0.60 3.92 -17.85
C LYS A 141 -0.71 5.37 -17.40
N LYS A 142 -0.44 5.66 -16.13
CA LYS A 142 -0.57 7.02 -15.55
C LYS A 142 0.50 8.02 -16.00
N TYR A 143 1.61 7.55 -16.55
CA TYR A 143 2.70 8.41 -17.02
C TYR A 143 2.54 8.84 -18.48
N GLY A 144 1.69 8.14 -19.23
CA GLY A 144 1.55 8.33 -20.67
C GLY A 144 2.84 7.96 -21.43
N ASN A 145 2.89 8.35 -22.70
CA ASN A 145 4.00 7.95 -23.58
C ASN A 145 5.21 8.89 -23.51
N SER A 146 5.03 10.12 -23.03
CA SER A 146 5.99 11.23 -23.14
C SER A 146 6.38 11.82 -21.79
N ASN A 147 6.44 11.01 -20.74
CA ASN A 147 6.90 11.49 -19.44
C ASN A 147 8.40 11.84 -19.51
N PRO A 148 8.83 13.06 -19.14
CA PRO A 148 10.24 13.46 -19.21
C PRO A 148 11.13 12.64 -18.28
N ASP A 149 10.58 12.13 -17.18
CA ASP A 149 11.32 11.42 -16.14
C ASP A 149 11.29 9.88 -16.35
N LYS A 150 10.84 9.41 -17.51
CA LYS A 150 10.60 7.98 -17.79
C LYS A 150 11.80 7.08 -17.50
N GLU A 151 13.01 7.59 -17.71
CA GLU A 151 14.26 6.84 -17.46
C GLU A 151 14.56 6.65 -15.97
N PHE A 152 14.03 7.52 -15.11
CA PHE A 152 14.21 7.46 -13.65
C PHE A 152 13.05 6.78 -12.93
N ILE A 153 11.97 6.47 -13.67
CA ILE A 153 10.75 5.89 -13.12
C ILE A 153 10.79 4.37 -13.30
N HIS A 154 10.62 3.66 -12.20
CA HIS A 154 10.47 2.21 -12.13
C HIS A 154 9.22 1.89 -11.28
N PRO A 155 8.01 1.95 -11.88
CA PRO A 155 6.78 1.82 -11.12
C PRO A 155 6.65 0.43 -10.52
N THR A 156 6.28 0.36 -9.24
CA THR A 156 5.80 -0.90 -8.66
C THR A 156 4.64 -1.42 -9.51
N ILE A 157 4.69 -2.70 -9.87
CA ILE A 157 3.69 -3.34 -10.74
C ILE A 157 2.29 -3.32 -10.10
N ILE A 158 2.22 -3.49 -8.79
CA ILE A 158 0.99 -3.30 -8.02
C ILE A 158 0.91 -1.87 -7.50
N PRO A 159 -0.30 -1.31 -7.31
CA PRO A 159 -0.44 0.00 -6.68
C PRO A 159 0.24 0.05 -5.31
N SER A 160 1.04 1.08 -5.08
CA SER A 160 1.73 1.33 -3.81
C SER A 160 1.43 2.72 -3.25
N ILE A 161 1.36 2.82 -1.92
CA ILE A 161 1.09 4.06 -1.19
C ILE A 161 2.11 4.18 -0.07
N ILE A 162 2.85 5.29 -0.06
CA ILE A 162 3.68 5.72 1.06
C ILE A 162 2.81 6.54 2.00
N VAL A 163 2.78 6.15 3.27
CA VAL A 163 2.09 6.86 4.35
C VAL A 163 3.13 7.33 5.35
N GLY A 164 3.38 8.64 5.40
CA GLY A 164 4.14 9.25 6.49
C GLY A 164 3.25 9.37 7.72
N SER A 165 3.52 8.59 8.75
CA SER A 165 2.74 8.58 10.01
C SER A 165 3.27 9.63 11.01
N LYS A 166 2.51 9.85 12.10
CA LYS A 166 2.88 10.78 13.18
C LYS A 166 3.15 12.21 12.67
N TYR A 167 2.37 12.63 11.67
CA TYR A 167 2.56 13.92 11.01
C TYR A 167 2.35 15.12 11.94
N ASP A 168 1.53 14.96 12.98
CA ASP A 168 1.34 15.93 14.06
C ASP A 168 2.67 16.29 14.76
N LYS A 169 3.54 15.29 14.99
CA LYS A 169 4.86 15.49 15.58
C LYS A 169 5.86 16.06 14.56
N PHE A 170 5.79 15.57 13.33
CA PHE A 170 6.69 15.98 12.24
C PHE A 170 6.46 17.42 11.77
N LYS A 171 5.22 17.92 11.75
CA LYS A 171 4.89 19.27 11.25
C LYS A 171 5.68 20.38 11.95
N ASN A 172 6.07 20.15 13.21
CA ASN A 172 6.82 21.11 14.02
C ASN A 172 8.34 20.98 13.85
N MET A 173 8.82 20.03 13.06
CA MET A 173 10.23 19.88 12.71
C MET A 173 10.53 20.64 11.41
N GLU A 174 11.70 21.29 11.31
CA GLU A 174 12.19 21.89 10.06
C GLU A 174 12.64 20.80 9.07
N SER A 175 11.69 20.02 8.54
CA SER A 175 11.96 18.78 7.82
C SER A 175 11.56 18.83 6.34
N TYR A 176 11.78 19.97 5.70
CA TYR A 176 11.51 20.15 4.26
C TYR A 176 12.21 19.10 3.38
N PHE A 177 13.40 18.68 3.78
CA PHE A 177 14.18 17.66 3.08
C PHE A 177 13.49 16.30 3.05
N VAL A 178 12.89 15.87 4.16
CA VAL A 178 12.14 14.60 4.25
C VAL A 178 10.95 14.61 3.30
N CYS A 179 10.21 15.72 3.22
CA CYS A 179 9.11 15.84 2.26
C CYS A 179 9.59 15.72 0.81
N LYS A 180 10.74 16.31 0.47
CA LYS A 180 11.34 16.20 -0.87
C LYS A 180 11.73 14.75 -1.19
N ILE A 181 12.40 14.08 -0.26
CA ILE A 181 12.79 12.67 -0.41
C ILE A 181 11.56 11.79 -0.61
N LEU A 182 10.55 11.90 0.24
CA LEU A 182 9.34 11.09 0.14
C LEU A 182 8.60 11.31 -1.18
N ARG A 183 8.56 12.56 -1.67
CA ARG A 183 8.00 12.87 -2.99
C ARG A 183 8.83 12.25 -4.11
N TYR A 184 10.15 12.30 -4.02
CA TYR A 184 11.06 11.67 -4.97
C TYR A 184 10.87 10.15 -4.99
N LEU A 185 10.91 9.49 -3.83
CA LEU A 185 10.69 8.04 -3.69
C LEU A 185 9.33 7.62 -4.25
N ALA A 186 8.26 8.38 -3.96
CA ALA A 186 6.94 8.12 -4.51
C ALA A 186 6.90 8.30 -6.03
N HIS A 187 7.59 9.30 -6.56
CA HIS A 187 7.63 9.57 -8.00
C HIS A 187 8.32 8.44 -8.76
N ILE A 188 9.56 8.10 -8.38
CA ILE A 188 10.36 7.10 -9.08
C ILE A 188 9.73 5.70 -8.99
N ASN A 189 9.10 5.34 -7.86
CA ASN A 189 8.45 4.03 -7.70
C ASN A 189 6.98 4.02 -8.15
N GLY A 190 6.45 5.15 -8.57
CA GLY A 190 5.04 5.29 -8.87
C GLY A 190 4.11 5.00 -7.71
N SER A 191 4.54 5.29 -6.49
CA SER A 191 3.66 5.29 -5.34
C SER A 191 2.84 6.58 -5.26
N SER A 192 1.74 6.53 -4.50
CA SER A 192 1.14 7.75 -3.94
C SER A 192 1.82 8.11 -2.63
N LEU A 193 1.89 9.39 -2.28
CA LEU A 193 2.36 9.85 -0.96
C LEU A 193 1.22 10.49 -0.19
N ILE A 194 1.04 10.10 1.06
CA ILE A 194 0.05 10.66 1.98
C ILE A 194 0.71 10.89 3.33
N PHE A 195 0.44 12.04 3.95
CA PHE A 195 0.81 12.31 5.33
C PHE A 195 -0.40 12.09 6.22
N TYR A 196 -0.24 11.29 7.26
CA TYR A 196 -1.32 10.84 8.13
C TYR A 196 -1.12 11.38 9.55
N ASN A 197 -2.19 12.01 10.05
CA ASN A 197 -2.33 12.44 11.43
C ASN A 197 -3.58 11.74 12.00
N PRO A 198 -3.45 10.92 13.05
CA PRO A 198 -4.59 10.26 13.69
C PRO A 198 -5.69 11.21 14.16
N ASN A 199 -5.34 12.47 14.45
CA ASN A 199 -6.27 13.48 14.95
C ASN A 199 -6.97 14.27 13.82
N ASP A 200 -6.65 14.03 12.55
CA ASP A 200 -7.24 14.72 11.40
C ASP A 200 -7.91 13.72 10.44
N GLU A 201 -9.20 13.45 10.69
CA GLU A 201 -10.01 12.49 9.92
C GLU A 201 -10.17 12.85 8.42
N SER A 202 -9.96 14.12 8.05
CA SER A 202 -10.18 14.59 6.67
C SER A 202 -9.19 13.98 5.67
N MET A 203 -8.03 13.53 6.15
CA MET A 203 -6.96 12.95 5.34
C MET A 203 -7.11 11.43 5.19
N SER A 204 -7.61 10.73 6.22
CA SER A 204 -7.86 9.28 6.20
C SER A 204 -8.86 8.87 5.11
N GLN A 205 -9.89 9.70 4.87
CA GLN A 205 -10.89 9.45 3.82
C GLN A 205 -10.33 9.58 2.40
N LYS A 206 -9.24 10.34 2.18
CA LYS A 206 -8.63 10.53 0.85
C LYS A 206 -7.85 9.29 0.41
N VAL A 207 -7.22 8.56 1.34
CA VAL A 207 -6.55 7.25 1.09
C VAL A 207 -7.56 6.25 0.53
N TYR A 208 -8.73 6.15 1.18
CA TYR A 208 -9.81 5.25 0.79
C TYR A 208 -10.47 5.64 -0.55
N LYS A 209 -10.81 6.93 -0.73
CA LYS A 209 -11.45 7.43 -1.96
C LYS A 209 -10.56 7.38 -3.20
N LYS A 210 -9.23 7.51 -3.05
CA LYS A 210 -8.30 7.33 -4.17
C LYS A 210 -8.31 5.88 -4.67
N ASN A 211 -8.47 4.92 -3.77
CA ASN A 211 -8.61 3.50 -4.11
C ASN A 211 -9.96 3.16 -4.75
N GLU A 212 -11.06 3.81 -4.35
CA GLU A 212 -12.34 3.70 -5.07
C GLU A 212 -12.24 4.23 -6.49
N LYS A 213 -11.63 5.41 -6.72
CA LYS A 213 -11.44 5.95 -8.08
C LYS A 213 -10.54 5.06 -8.96
N ILE A 214 -9.56 4.37 -8.38
CA ILE A 214 -8.73 3.38 -9.10
C ILE A 214 -9.56 2.14 -9.49
N LYS A 215 -10.57 1.77 -8.70
CA LYS A 215 -11.49 0.65 -9.00
C LYS A 215 -12.68 1.02 -9.90
N ILE A 216 -13.05 2.31 -9.98
CA ILE A 216 -14.24 2.80 -10.71
C ILE A 216 -13.94 3.11 -12.19
N ASN A 217 -12.67 3.29 -12.57
CA ASN A 217 -12.30 3.44 -13.98
C ASN A 217 -12.09 2.07 -14.65
N LYS A 218 -13.19 1.32 -14.82
CA LYS A 218 -13.31 0.26 -15.84
C LYS A 218 -13.74 0.87 -17.16
#